data_AF-A0A931HS22-F1
#
_entry.id   AF-A0A931HS22-F1
#
_cell.length_a   1.000
_cell.length_b   1.000
_cell.length_c   1.000
_cell.angle_alpha   90.00
_cell.angle_beta   90.00
_cell.angle_gamma   90.00
#
_symmetry.space_group_name_H-M   'P 1'
#
loop_
_entity.id
_entity.type
_entity.pdbx_description
1 polymer ?
#
loop_
_entity_poly.entity_id
_entity_poly.type
_entity_poly.pdbx_seq_one_letter_code
_entity_poly.pdbx_strand_id
1 'polypeptide(L)' 'MTIEPTYLSRGVENRRSHLINKLKDMGYTQDRVGKRTSDMTLTELEQIFINVEYQYKEKIHP' A
#
# COMPACT_ATOMS: atom_id res chain seq x y z
N MET A 1 -17.84 18.40 -15.23
CA MET A 1 -18.20 18.30 -13.80
C MET A 1 -16.95 17.98 -13.01
N THR A 2 -16.47 18.91 -12.18
CA THR A 2 -15.43 18.63 -11.19
C THR A 2 -16.13 18.08 -9.95
N ILE A 3 -16.07 16.77 -9.75
CA ILE A 3 -16.61 16.14 -8.55
C ILE A 3 -15.63 16.47 -7.42
N GLU A 4 -16.05 17.31 -6.47
CA GLU A 4 -15.21 17.59 -5.31
C GLU A 4 -15.02 16.31 -4.48
N PRO A 5 -13.79 16.03 -4.00
CA PRO A 5 -13.54 14.84 -3.20
C PRO A 5 -14.37 14.88 -1.92
N THR A 6 -15.15 13.83 -1.68
CA THR A 6 -15.82 13.66 -0.39
C THR A 6 -14.80 13.35 0.70
N TYR A 7 -15.19 13.52 1.97
CA TYR A 7 -14.38 13.08 3.11
C TYR A 7 -13.96 11.60 3.00
N LEU A 8 -14.85 10.75 2.47
CA LEU A 8 -14.56 9.34 2.22
C LEU A 8 -13.46 9.18 1.16
N SER A 9 -13.57 9.88 0.02
CA SER A 9 -12.57 9.86 -1.06
C SER A 9 -11.19 10.30 -0.56
N ARG A 10 -11.14 11.34 0.27
CA ARG A 10 -9.90 11.84 0.89
C ARG A 10 -9.33 10.83 1.89
N GLY A 11 -10.17 10.20 2.70
CA GLY A 11 -9.75 9.15 3.64
C GLY A 11 -9.13 7.95 2.94
N VAL A 12 -9.73 7.50 1.83
CA VAL A 12 -9.22 6.42 0.99
C VAL A 12 -7.85 6.78 0.41
N GLU A 13 -7.69 7.98 -0.17
CA GLU A 13 -6.42 8.40 -0.77
C GLU A 13 -5.32 8.59 0.27
N ASN A 14 -5.66 9.13 1.45
CA ASN A 14 -4.72 9.24 2.57
C ASN A 14 -4.22 7.86 3.02
N ARG A 15 -5.14 6.88 3.15
CA ARG A 15 -4.78 5.52 3.52
C ARG A 15 -3.90 4.86 2.45
N ARG A 16 -4.23 5.06 1.18
CA ARG A 16 -3.47 4.57 0.03
C ARG A 16 -2.03 5.11 0.06
N SER A 17 -1.89 6.42 0.20
CA SER A 17 -0.60 7.11 0.29
C SER A 17 0.24 6.62 1.47
N HIS A 18 -0.39 6.41 2.63
CA HIS A 18 0.28 5.88 3.82
C HIS A 18 0.83 4.47 3.61
N LEU A 19 0.06 3.58 2.98
CA LEU A 19 0.50 2.21 2.70
C LEU A 19 1.61 2.16 1.65
N ILE A 20 1.56 3.01 0.62
CA ILE A 20 2.63 3.14 -0.37
C ILE A 20 3.95 3.49 0.32
N ASN A 21 3.94 4.47 1.23
CA ASN A 21 5.15 4.86 1.97
C ASN A 21 5.67 3.73 2.85
N LYS A 22 4.80 3.07 3.63
CA LYS A 22 5.19 1.93 4.47
C LYS A 22 5.79 0.78 3.68
N LEU A 23 5.17 0.41 2.57
CA LEU A 23 5.68 -0.66 1.69
C LEU A 23 7.04 -0.29 1.11
N LYS A 24 7.20 0.97 0.69
CA LYS A 24 8.49 1.50 0.22
C LYS A 24 9.57 1.44 1.29
N ASP A 25 9.26 1.79 2.54
CA ASP A 25 10.18 1.70 3.68
C ASP A 25 10.59 0.24 3.98
N MET A 26 9.71 -0.72 3.69
CA MET A 26 10.00 -2.16 3.75
C MET A 26 10.71 -2.70 2.48
N GLY A 27 11.06 -1.84 1.52
CA GLY A 27 11.74 -2.20 0.28
C GLY A 27 10.82 -2.74 -0.83
N TYR A 28 9.49 -2.70 -0.63
CA TYR A 28 8.52 -3.12 -1.63
C TYR A 28 8.12 -1.94 -2.53
N THR A 29 8.55 -1.97 -3.79
CA THR A 29 8.35 -0.86 -4.75
C THR A 29 7.58 -1.26 -6.02
N GLN A 30 7.46 -2.56 -6.29
CA GLN A 30 6.80 -3.11 -7.47
C GLN A 30 6.36 -4.55 -7.16
N ASP A 31 5.28 -5.01 -7.78
CA ASP A 31 4.89 -6.42 -7.74
C ASP A 31 5.67 -7.29 -8.74
N ARG A 32 5.35 -8.59 -8.71
CA ARG A 32 5.96 -9.62 -9.55
C ARG A 32 5.61 -9.49 -11.03
N VAL A 33 4.54 -8.78 -11.39
CA VAL A 33 4.10 -8.62 -12.79
C VAL A 33 4.51 -7.27 -13.40
N GLY A 34 5.19 -6.42 -12.65
CA GLY A 34 5.68 -5.14 -13.17
C GLY A 34 4.97 -3.90 -12.61
N LYS A 35 3.89 -4.07 -11.84
CA LYS A 35 3.05 -2.96 -11.39
C LYS A 35 3.72 -2.22 -10.24
N ARG A 36 3.90 -0.91 -10.37
CA ARG A 36 4.49 -0.08 -9.30
C ARG A 36 3.53 0.02 -8.13
N THR A 37 4.08 0.07 -6.91
CA THR A 37 3.28 0.25 -5.69
C THR A 37 2.44 1.53 -5.73
N SER A 38 2.93 2.59 -6.38
CA SER A 38 2.19 3.85 -6.58
C SER A 38 0.91 3.70 -7.40
N ASP A 39 0.84 2.68 -8.25
CA ASP A 39 -0.22 2.48 -9.24
C ASP A 39 -1.25 1.45 -8.74
N MET A 40 -1.07 0.94 -7.53
CA MET A 40 -1.95 -0.04 -6.90
C MET A 40 -3.15 0.63 -6.24
N THR A 41 -4.25 -0.11 -6.26
CA THR A 41 -5.47 0.20 -5.53
C THR A 41 -5.26 0.01 -4.03
N LEU A 42 -6.13 0.63 -3.22
CA LEU A 42 -6.04 0.51 -1.76
C LEU A 42 -6.11 -0.95 -1.29
N THR A 43 -7.01 -1.75 -1.87
CA THR A 43 -7.19 -3.16 -1.48
C THR A 43 -5.96 -4.02 -1.80
N GLU A 44 -5.34 -3.81 -2.97
CA GLU A 44 -4.07 -4.47 -3.31
C GLU A 44 -2.97 -4.12 -2.30
N LEU A 45 -2.83 -2.83 -1.96
CA LEU A 45 -1.84 -2.36 -1.00
C LEU A 45 -2.06 -2.95 0.40
N GLU A 46 -3.31 -3.07 0.86
CA GLU A 46 -3.64 -3.68 2.15
C GLU A 46 -3.27 -5.16 2.19
N GLN A 47 -3.60 -5.92 1.14
CA GLN A 47 -3.23 -7.34 1.06
C GLN A 47 -1.71 -7.55 1.03
N ILE A 48 -1.00 -6.74 0.23
CA ILE A 48 0.46 -6.81 0.15
C ILE A 48 1.09 -6.44 1.50
N PHE A 49 0.60 -5.39 2.15
CA PHE A 49 1.10 -4.95 3.44
C PHE A 49 0.98 -6.04 4.51
N ILE A 50 -0.16 -6.74 4.59
CA ILE A 50 -0.34 -7.86 5.51
C ILE A 50 0.71 -8.95 5.26
N ASN A 51 0.91 -9.33 3.99
CA ASN A 51 1.88 -10.36 3.62
C ASN A 51 3.32 -9.96 3.92
N VAL A 52 3.70 -8.72 3.58
CA VAL A 52 5.05 -8.19 3.79
C VAL A 52 5.33 -8.04 5.29
N GLU A 53 4.39 -7.52 6.08
CA GLU A 53 4.54 -7.42 7.54
C GLU A 53 4.76 -8.79 8.19
N TYR A 54 3.99 -9.80 7.76
CA TYR A 54 4.11 -11.16 8.28
C TYR A 54 5.51 -11.73 8.00
N GLN A 55 5.96 -11.66 6.75
CA GLN A 55 7.31 -12.11 6.36
C GLN A 55 8.43 -11.32 7.04
N TYR A 56 8.24 -10.02 7.26
CA TYR A 56 9.20 -9.18 7.96
C TYR A 56 9.33 -9.59 9.44
N LYS A 57 8.21 -9.87 10.10
CA LYS A 57 8.19 -10.35 11.49
C LYS A 57 8.82 -11.72 11.66
N GLU A 58 8.54 -12.67 10.76
CA GLU A 58 9.19 -13.99 10.77
C GLU A 58 10.72 -13.90 10.66
N LYS A 59 11.24 -12.95 9.87
CA LYS A 59 12.69 -12.77 9.72
C LYS A 59 13.38 -12.15 10.95
N ILE A 60 12.65 -11.36 11.73
CA ILE A 60 13.19 -10.69 12.94
C ILE A 60 13.07 -11.58 14.18
N HIS A 61 12.08 -12.47 14.20
CA HIS A 61 11.88 -13.46 15.27
C HIS A 61 11.91 -14.88 14.68
N PRO A 62 13.11 -15.46 14.47
CA PRO A 62 13.25 -16.85 14.05
C PRO A 62 12.85 -17.84 15.15
#